data_AF-A0A0F9KBU7-F1
#
_entry.id   AF-A0A0F9KBU7-F1
#
_cell.length_a   1.000
_cell.length_b   1.000
_cell.length_c   1.000
_cell.angle_alpha   90.00
_cell.angle_beta   90.00
_cell.angle_gamma   90.00
#
_symmetry.space_group_name_H-M   'P 1'
#
loop_
_entity.id
_entity.type
_entity.pdbx_description
1 polymer ?
#
loop_
_entity_poly.entity_id
_entity_poly.type
_entity_poly.pdbx_seq_one_letter_code
_entity_poly.pdbx_strand_id
1 'polypeptide(L)'
;MIRALFKFAKLPSDALVIDTTSNSGNFRELSPFVLSAPPAKRFENLWQFSKVYKKHTMSIDDYPDASWFKWRDVGYANNRAVRYPMGKGAIPEYSLWEEEKLDYIHARKKIYAPEYAKNVECTEAY
;
A
#
# COMPACT_ATOMS: atom_id res chain seq x y z
N MET A 1 12.71 13.54 23.17
CA MET A 1 12.36 14.65 22.26
C MET A 1 12.64 14.19 20.84
N ILE A 2 11.62 14.00 20.00
CA ILE A 2 11.81 13.66 18.58
C ILE A 2 12.19 14.95 17.83
N ARG A 3 13.29 14.94 17.07
CA ARG A 3 13.73 16.07 16.25
C ARG A 3 13.56 15.69 14.77
N ALA A 4 12.76 16.47 14.04
CA ALA A 4 12.73 16.38 12.59
C ALA A 4 13.96 17.09 12.00
N LEU A 5 14.73 16.40 11.17
CA LEU A 5 15.92 16.93 10.51
C LEU A 5 15.68 17.02 8.99
N PHE A 6 16.38 17.92 8.32
CA PHE A 6 16.44 17.93 6.86
C PHE A 6 17.12 16.65 6.35
N LYS A 7 16.70 16.15 5.18
CA LYS A 7 17.23 14.91 4.56
C LYS A 7 18.76 14.87 4.45
N PHE A 8 19.39 16.03 4.25
CA PHE A 8 20.84 16.17 4.09
C PHE A 8 21.56 16.65 5.36
N ALA A 9 20.84 16.80 6.46
CA ALA A 9 21.46 17.17 7.73
C ALA A 9 22.33 16.03 8.24
N LYS A 10 23.46 16.38 8.87
CA LYS A 10 24.29 15.40 9.56
C LYS A 10 23.50 14.84 10.73
N LEU A 11 23.33 13.53 10.75
CA LEU A 11 22.69 12.84 11.86
C LEU A 11 23.59 12.90 13.11
N PRO A 12 23.01 13.02 14.32
CA PRO A 12 23.75 12.79 15.55
C PRO A 12 24.47 11.44 15.50
N SER A 13 25.67 11.35 16.07
CA SER A 13 26.50 10.13 16.01
C SER A 13 25.87 8.94 16.74
N ASP A 14 24.98 9.21 17.69
CA ASP A 14 24.23 8.26 18.50
C ASP A 14 22.81 8.02 17.96
N ALA A 15 22.45 8.59 16.81
CA ALA A 15 21.12 8.45 16.26
C ALA A 15 20.84 7.02 15.76
N LEU A 16 19.71 6.45 16.16
CA LEU A 16 19.13 5.27 15.52
C LEU A 16 18.45 5.68 14.21
N VAL A 17 18.89 5.08 13.09
CA VAL A 17 18.31 5.33 11.77
C VAL A 17 17.30 4.24 11.44
N ILE A 18 16.02 4.62 11.36
CA ILE A 18 14.94 3.74 10.92
C ILE A 18 14.71 3.95 9.42
N ASP A 19 15.40 3.18 8.59
CA ASP A 19 15.20 3.18 7.13
C ASP A 19 14.27 2.05 6.71
N THR A 20 13.02 2.37 6.39
CA THR A 20 11.98 1.40 5.99
C THR A 20 11.89 1.20 4.47
N THR A 21 12.91 1.60 3.71
CA THR A 21 12.94 1.35 2.27
C THR A 21 13.22 -0.13 1.96
N SER A 22 12.77 -0.62 0.81
CA SER A 22 12.89 -2.04 0.46
C SER A 22 14.32 -2.53 0.22
N ASN A 23 15.27 -1.60 0.14
CA ASN A 23 16.70 -1.85 -0.04
C ASN A 23 17.50 -1.57 1.25
N SER A 24 16.83 -1.33 2.38
CA SER A 24 17.49 -1.08 3.66
C SER A 24 17.95 -2.39 4.31
N GLY A 25 18.67 -2.25 5.43
CA GLY A 25 19.10 -3.37 6.27
C GLY A 25 18.01 -3.77 7.26
N ASN A 26 18.23 -3.49 8.55
CA ASN A 26 17.48 -4.04 9.67
C ASN A 26 15.97 -3.73 9.69
N PHE A 27 15.53 -2.67 9.01
CA PHE A 27 14.11 -2.24 9.00
C PHE A 27 13.41 -2.49 7.66
N ARG A 28 14.02 -3.30 6.79
CA ARG A 28 13.52 -3.60 5.45
C ARG A 28 12.13 -4.23 5.45
N GLU A 29 11.80 -5.03 6.46
CA GLU A 29 10.52 -5.71 6.59
C GLU A 29 9.36 -4.75 6.80
N LEU A 30 9.64 -3.55 7.33
CA LEU A 30 8.67 -2.47 7.48
C LEU A 30 8.30 -1.84 6.13
N SER A 31 9.04 -2.13 5.06
CA SER A 31 8.76 -1.56 3.74
C SER A 31 7.44 -2.08 3.17
N PRO A 32 6.54 -1.22 2.65
CA PRO A 32 5.34 -1.64 1.91
C PRO A 32 5.60 -2.67 0.79
N PHE A 33 6.82 -2.67 0.23
CA PHE A 33 7.22 -3.56 -0.85
C PHE A 33 7.58 -4.98 -0.39
N VAL A 34 7.82 -5.15 0.91
CA VAL A 34 8.24 -6.40 1.55
C VAL A 34 7.19 -6.88 2.54
N LEU A 35 6.60 -5.96 3.30
CA LEU A 35 5.59 -6.21 4.33
C LEU A 35 4.46 -7.12 3.82
N SER A 36 4.20 -8.22 4.54
CA SER A 36 3.05 -9.09 4.31
C SER A 36 1.76 -8.37 4.72
N ALA A 37 0.66 -8.55 3.99
CA ALA A 37 -0.59 -7.88 4.30
C ALA A 37 -1.82 -8.65 3.80
N PRO A 38 -2.22 -9.73 4.50
CA PRO A 38 -3.40 -10.51 4.14
C PRO A 38 -4.63 -9.60 3.95
N PRO A 39 -5.44 -9.80 2.89
CA PRO A 39 -5.43 -10.96 1.98
C PRO A 39 -4.36 -10.92 0.87
N ALA A 40 -3.62 -9.82 0.69
CA ALA A 40 -2.54 -9.76 -0.28
C ALA A 40 -1.22 -10.32 0.28
N LYS A 41 -0.33 -10.74 -0.60
CA LYS A 41 1.02 -11.17 -0.19
C LYS A 41 1.94 -10.01 0.16
N ARG A 42 1.66 -8.81 -0.35
CA ARG A 42 2.45 -7.58 -0.13
C ARG A 42 1.52 -6.42 0.18
N PHE A 43 1.92 -5.57 1.12
CA PHE A 43 1.16 -4.38 1.49
C PHE A 43 0.95 -3.41 0.33
N GLU A 44 1.98 -3.15 -0.48
CA GLU A 44 1.85 -2.33 -1.70
C GLU A 44 0.79 -2.92 -2.65
N ASN A 45 0.69 -4.26 -2.75
CA ASN A 45 -0.33 -4.89 -3.60
C ASN A 45 -1.73 -4.77 -2.99
N LEU A 46 -1.88 -4.95 -1.68
CA LEU A 46 -3.15 -4.68 -0.99
C LEU A 46 -3.64 -3.27 -1.33
N TRP A 47 -2.77 -2.27 -1.17
CA TRP A 47 -3.13 -0.88 -1.44
C TRP A 47 -3.45 -0.61 -2.92
N GLN A 48 -2.58 -1.06 -3.83
CA GLN A 48 -2.71 -0.71 -5.24
C GLN A 48 -3.86 -1.43 -5.92
N PHE A 49 -4.13 -2.68 -5.55
CA PHE A 49 -5.18 -3.48 -6.16
C PHE A 49 -6.56 -3.31 -5.49
N SER A 50 -6.64 -2.61 -4.36
CA SER A 50 -7.93 -2.08 -3.85
C SER A 50 -8.50 -0.95 -4.71
N LYS A 51 -7.73 -0.40 -5.67
CA LYS A 51 -8.17 0.72 -6.51
C LYS A 51 -8.99 0.24 -7.70
N VAL A 52 -10.04 0.99 -8.02
CA VAL A 52 -10.87 0.80 -9.20
C VAL A 52 -10.55 1.89 -10.22
N TYR A 53 -10.47 1.51 -11.49
CA TYR A 53 -10.15 2.39 -12.61
C TYR A 53 -11.29 2.34 -13.61
N LYS A 54 -11.48 3.39 -14.43
CA LYS A 54 -12.60 3.49 -15.37
C LYS A 54 -12.78 2.29 -16.30
N LYS A 55 -11.68 1.63 -16.70
CA LYS A 55 -11.75 0.43 -17.55
C LYS A 55 -12.36 -0.81 -16.86
N HIS A 56 -12.54 -0.74 -15.55
CA HIS A 56 -13.02 -1.84 -14.70
C HIS A 56 -14.44 -1.57 -14.15
N THR A 57 -15.08 -0.46 -14.53
CA THR A 57 -16.40 -0.06 -14.02
C THR A 57 -17.51 -0.40 -15.01
N MET A 58 -18.66 -0.87 -14.51
CA MET A 58 -19.88 -1.00 -15.30
C MET A 58 -20.54 0.36 -15.55
N SER A 59 -21.28 0.49 -16.66
CA SER A 59 -21.91 1.75 -17.07
C SER A 59 -23.13 2.16 -16.24
N ILE A 60 -23.76 1.23 -15.53
CA ILE A 60 -25.07 1.44 -14.90
C ILE A 60 -24.97 1.91 -13.43
N ASP A 61 -23.82 1.71 -12.76
CA ASP A 61 -23.63 2.02 -11.32
C ASP A 61 -22.19 2.38 -10.91
N ASP A 62 -21.27 2.48 -11.88
CA ASP A 62 -19.82 2.62 -11.67
C ASP A 62 -19.24 1.60 -10.66
N TYR A 63 -19.91 0.46 -10.43
CA TYR A 63 -19.41 -0.64 -9.59
C TYR A 63 -18.41 -1.46 -10.42
N PRO A 64 -17.38 -2.08 -9.82
CA PRO A 64 -16.43 -2.85 -10.61
C PRO A 64 -17.10 -4.09 -11.21
N ASP A 65 -16.79 -4.38 -12.47
CA ASP A 65 -17.20 -5.62 -13.11
C ASP A 65 -16.30 -6.81 -12.68
N ALA A 66 -16.61 -8.00 -13.19
CA ALA A 66 -15.84 -9.22 -12.92
C ALA A 66 -14.34 -9.12 -13.30
N SER A 67 -13.98 -8.25 -14.25
CA SER A 67 -12.59 -8.05 -14.66
C SER A 67 -11.77 -7.39 -13.55
N TRP A 68 -12.38 -6.51 -12.75
CA TRP A 68 -11.72 -5.91 -11.58
C TRP A 68 -11.37 -6.96 -10.53
N PHE A 69 -12.32 -7.81 -10.16
CA PHE A 69 -12.11 -8.85 -9.15
C PHE A 69 -10.98 -9.80 -9.56
N LYS A 70 -11.00 -10.24 -10.83
CA LYS A 70 -9.92 -11.05 -11.38
C LYS A 70 -8.57 -10.33 -11.35
N TRP A 71 -8.54 -9.05 -11.73
CA TRP A 71 -7.32 -8.23 -11.71
C TRP A 71 -6.79 -8.03 -10.28
N ARG A 72 -7.67 -7.76 -9.32
CA ARG A 72 -7.35 -7.63 -7.89
C ARG A 72 -6.74 -8.91 -7.36
N ASP A 73 -7.37 -10.06 -7.60
CA ASP A 73 -6.94 -11.35 -7.06
C ASP A 73 -5.56 -11.74 -7.61
N VAL A 74 -5.30 -11.48 -8.89
CA VAL A 74 -3.97 -11.65 -9.49
C VAL A 74 -2.93 -10.74 -8.80
N GLY A 75 -3.30 -9.49 -8.53
CA GLY A 75 -2.46 -8.55 -7.80
C GLY A 75 -2.14 -8.96 -6.37
N TYR A 76 -3.16 -9.38 -5.63
CA TYR A 76 -3.02 -9.87 -4.25
C TYR A 76 -2.14 -11.11 -4.17
N ALA A 77 -2.27 -12.03 -5.14
CA ALA A 77 -1.47 -13.24 -5.22
C ALA A 77 -0.01 -13.00 -5.68
N ASN A 78 0.33 -11.80 -6.16
CA ASN A 78 1.66 -11.49 -6.67
C ASN A 78 2.69 -11.40 -5.52
N ASN A 79 3.77 -12.17 -5.63
CA ASN A 79 4.86 -12.21 -4.64
C ASN A 79 5.72 -10.92 -4.63
N ARG A 80 5.63 -10.11 -5.69
CA ARG A 80 6.35 -8.84 -5.84
C ARG A 80 5.37 -7.68 -5.72
N ALA A 81 5.79 -6.62 -5.05
CA ALA A 81 5.06 -5.37 -4.97
C ALA A 81 4.99 -4.67 -6.34
N VAL A 82 3.79 -4.22 -6.73
CA VAL A 82 3.51 -3.55 -8.00
C VAL A 82 2.99 -2.15 -7.73
N ARG A 83 3.89 -1.16 -7.80
CA ARG A 83 3.57 0.24 -7.49
C ARG A 83 2.61 0.91 -8.48
N TYR A 84 2.67 0.51 -9.74
CA TYR A 84 1.93 1.14 -10.84
C TYR A 84 1.27 0.07 -11.71
N PRO A 85 0.30 -0.70 -11.19
CA PRO A 85 -0.27 -1.82 -11.93
C PRO A 85 -1.09 -1.37 -13.15
N MET A 86 -1.42 -0.08 -13.21
CA MET A 86 -2.12 0.59 -14.31
C MET A 86 -1.23 1.60 -15.08
N GLY A 87 0.08 1.60 -14.84
CA GLY A 87 0.99 2.60 -15.39
C GLY A 87 1.11 3.86 -14.52
N LYS A 88 2.25 4.55 -14.64
CA LYS A 88 2.53 5.77 -13.86
C LYS A 88 1.61 6.89 -14.34
N GLY A 89 0.92 7.55 -13.41
CA GLY A 89 -0.02 8.64 -13.71
C GLY A 89 -1.46 8.21 -13.93
N ALA A 90 -1.76 6.91 -13.92
CA ALA A 90 -3.14 6.43 -13.95
C ALA A 90 -3.90 6.89 -12.70
N ILE A 91 -5.07 7.50 -12.90
CA ILE A 91 -5.92 8.03 -11.84
C ILE A 91 -7.01 6.99 -11.54
N PRO A 92 -7.11 6.48 -10.30
CA PRO A 92 -8.22 5.64 -9.90
C PRO A 92 -9.48 6.47 -9.69
N GLU A 93 -10.65 5.88 -9.95
CA GLU A 93 -11.95 6.50 -9.66
C GLU A 93 -12.20 6.51 -8.15
N TYR A 94 -11.93 5.38 -7.49
CA TYR A 94 -12.08 5.17 -6.06
C TYR A 94 -11.28 3.93 -5.61
N SER A 95 -11.30 3.61 -4.32
CA SER A 95 -10.88 2.31 -3.80
C SER A 95 -12.08 1.53 -3.30
N LEU A 96 -12.16 0.24 -3.59
CA LEU A 96 -13.20 -0.64 -3.06
C LEU A 96 -12.63 -1.45 -1.90
N TRP A 97 -13.30 -1.41 -0.75
CA TRP A 97 -12.91 -2.15 0.44
C TRP A 97 -14.16 -2.55 1.24
N GLU A 98 -14.31 -3.84 1.54
CA GLU A 98 -15.49 -4.36 2.26
C GLU A 98 -16.81 -3.87 1.66
N GLU A 99 -16.91 -3.95 0.31
CA GLU A 99 -18.08 -3.49 -0.47
C GLU A 99 -18.32 -1.97 -0.48
N GLU A 100 -17.50 -1.18 0.23
CA GLU A 100 -17.59 0.27 0.27
C GLU A 100 -16.69 0.95 -0.79
N LYS A 101 -17.24 1.95 -1.49
CA LYS A 101 -16.49 2.83 -2.38
C LYS A 101 -15.90 4.00 -1.58
N LEU A 102 -14.58 4.12 -1.58
CA LEU A 102 -13.85 5.10 -0.80
C LEU A 102 -13.07 6.05 -1.71
N ASP A 103 -13.20 7.35 -1.48
CA ASP A 103 -12.26 8.31 -2.09
C ASP A 103 -10.83 8.13 -1.53
N TYR A 104 -9.88 8.88 -2.07
CA TYR A 104 -8.48 8.74 -1.69
C TYR A 104 -8.21 8.95 -0.18
N ILE A 105 -8.86 9.94 0.45
CA ILE A 105 -8.61 10.27 1.86
C ILE A 105 -9.23 9.18 2.75
N HIS A 106 -10.48 8.82 2.47
CA HIS A 106 -11.18 7.78 3.23
C HIS A 106 -10.51 6.41 3.07
N ALA A 107 -10.06 6.07 1.86
CA ALA A 107 -9.31 4.84 1.60
C ALA A 107 -7.99 4.80 2.40
N ARG A 108 -7.28 5.91 2.56
CA ARG A 108 -6.07 5.93 3.40
C ARG A 108 -6.39 5.73 4.88
N LYS A 109 -7.50 6.29 5.36
CA LYS A 109 -7.92 6.18 6.76
C LYS A 109 -8.48 4.79 7.10
N LYS A 110 -9.18 4.15 6.17
CA LYS A 110 -9.82 2.84 6.37
C LYS A 110 -8.96 1.65 5.96
N ILE A 111 -8.09 1.83 4.96
CA ILE A 111 -7.22 0.76 4.44
C ILE A 111 -5.77 1.02 4.81
N TYR A 112 -5.15 2.06 4.23
CA TYR A 112 -3.69 2.19 4.24
C TYR A 112 -3.11 2.29 5.65
N ALA A 113 -3.53 3.29 6.42
CA ALA A 113 -2.97 3.53 7.75
C ALA A 113 -3.22 2.37 8.74
N PRO A 114 -4.47 1.88 8.91
CA PRO A 114 -4.75 0.83 9.89
C PRO A 114 -4.13 -0.51 9.49
N GLU A 115 -4.23 -0.93 8.22
CA GLU A 115 -3.62 -2.18 7.79
C GLU A 115 -2.09 -2.11 7.85
N TYR A 116 -1.48 -0.96 7.53
CA TYR A 116 -0.03 -0.83 7.64
C TYR A 116 0.41 -0.99 9.10
N ALA A 117 -0.20 -0.24 10.02
CA ALA A 117 0.12 -0.27 11.44
C ALA A 117 0.00 -1.69 12.01
N LYS A 118 -1.13 -2.36 11.74
CA LYS A 118 -1.37 -3.75 12.16
C LYS A 118 -0.32 -4.73 11.63
N ASN A 119 0.06 -4.61 10.36
CA ASN A 119 0.98 -5.58 9.74
C ASN A 119 2.43 -5.33 10.15
N VAL A 120 2.87 -4.09 10.38
CA VAL A 120 4.26 -3.83 10.83
C VAL A 120 4.50 -4.37 12.24
N GLU A 121 3.51 -4.30 13.12
CA GLU A 121 3.56 -4.89 14.47
C GLU A 121 3.81 -6.41 14.47
N CYS A 122 3.56 -7.07 13.33
CA CYS A 122 3.77 -8.51 13.16
C CYS A 122 5.16 -8.87 12.62
N THR A 123 6.07 -7.89 12.46
CA THR A 123 7.44 -8.11 11.94
C THR A 123 8.46 -8.14 13.07
N GLU A 124 9.61 -8.79 12.87
CA GLU A 124 10.69 -8.80 13.86
C GLU A 124 11.38 -7.42 13.99
N ALA A 125 11.21 -6.56 12.98
CA ALA A 125 11.85 -5.25 12.90
C ALA A 125 11.08 -4.13 13.64
N TYR A 126 9.90 -4.41 14.20
CA TYR A 126 9.06 -3.46 14.95
C TYR A 126 9.38 -3.49 16.45
#